data_AF-A0A3P7FNP1-F1
#
_entry.id   AF-A0A3P7FNP1-F1
#
_cell.length_a   1.000
_cell.length_b   1.000
_cell.length_c   1.000
_cell.angle_alpha   90.00
_cell.angle_beta   90.00
_cell.angle_gamma   90.00
#
_symmetry.space_group_name_H-M   'P 1'
#
loop_
_entity.id
_entity.type
_entity.pdbx_description
1 polymer ?
#
loop_
_entity_poly.entity_id
_entity_poly.type
_entity_poly.pdbx_seq_one_letter_code
_entity_poly.pdbx_strand_id
1 'polypeptide(L)'
;MTSLTNVNERRVPGSVVGGTSWKGLRLFSVRLASFLLKGLMGKSSGLVEKVLVDVVPGSPLVDSMMQDGASEPQKTFAETHRQEIFAIIDLIPSFASSQRATENRSERFRYLLDLYQEQPSLLDPFMEIMINRFDDVSNVAFALLAHTSKVRGYKVFLLLLPHEMKYMEKVLSSLERYSDSVTDMDSRYILLLWTVILCKNPFDLSRFETRNGCNVLERMIAVALPYLYLNTDRCQHSAALLLSLVVSREDAGKKYLKKLIDPCISTIENCEGKWSLNNELVGSLRLLAAILKKGEREDLLLITDQVLKALHRLSNLEDSDFTVKKLTVKIVQRLGMVFLRPKIAKWRYDNGNRNLNLENDFTKCRELSILEVESFADEVYEVPYAEVRLLLTLFCLHIQKVEKE
;
A
#
# COMPACT_ATOMS: atom_id res chain seq x y z
N MET A 1 -7.27 -56.77 35.64
CA MET A 1 -7.27 -56.74 34.16
C MET A 1 -7.28 -55.29 33.73
N THR A 2 -6.24 -54.90 32.99
CA THR A 2 -5.98 -53.59 32.36
C THR A 2 -5.89 -52.37 33.29
N SER A 3 -4.65 -52.10 33.72
CA SER A 3 -4.22 -50.88 34.42
C SER A 3 -4.32 -49.65 33.52
N LEU A 4 -5.26 -48.76 33.80
CA LEU A 4 -5.31 -47.41 33.25
C LEU A 4 -4.40 -46.51 34.10
N THR A 5 -3.19 -46.27 33.62
CA THR A 5 -2.22 -45.36 34.23
C THR A 5 -2.66 -43.91 34.06
N ASN A 6 -2.79 -43.27 35.21
CA ASN A 6 -3.17 -41.90 35.48
C ASN A 6 -2.10 -40.93 34.91
N VAL A 7 -2.39 -40.28 33.77
CA VAL A 7 -1.55 -39.21 33.21
C VAL A 7 -2.01 -37.89 33.81
N ASN A 8 -1.23 -37.41 34.77
CA ASN A 8 -1.45 -36.19 35.54
C ASN A 8 -1.14 -34.96 34.64
N GLU A 9 -2.18 -34.36 34.07
CA GLU A 9 -2.12 -33.11 33.30
C GLU A 9 -1.64 -31.95 34.18
N ARG A 10 -0.35 -31.60 34.07
CA ARG A 10 0.18 -30.34 34.61
C ARG A 10 -0.27 -29.18 33.73
N ARG A 11 -1.22 -28.39 34.25
CA ARG A 11 -1.60 -27.07 33.73
C ARG A 11 -0.39 -26.14 33.72
N VAL A 12 0.06 -25.75 32.53
CA VAL A 12 1.00 -24.62 32.34
C VAL A 12 0.16 -23.36 32.07
N PRO A 13 0.36 -22.25 32.80
CA PRO A 13 -0.50 -21.08 32.72
C PRO A 13 -0.19 -20.26 31.47
N GLY A 14 -1.24 -19.88 30.75
CA GLY A 14 -1.16 -19.12 29.51
C GLY A 14 -0.66 -17.70 29.73
N SER A 15 0.54 -17.41 29.21
CA SER A 15 1.04 -16.05 29.02
C SER A 15 0.40 -15.44 27.78
N VAL A 16 -0.47 -14.45 27.97
CA VAL A 16 -1.08 -13.63 26.93
C VAL A 16 0.03 -12.79 26.27
N VAL A 17 0.47 -13.19 25.07
CA VAL A 17 1.44 -12.44 24.27
C VAL A 17 0.75 -11.19 23.71
N GLY A 18 1.06 -10.03 24.30
CA GLY A 18 0.60 -8.73 23.83
C GLY A 18 1.22 -8.40 22.47
N GLY A 19 0.40 -8.43 21.42
CA GLY A 19 0.79 -8.04 20.06
C GLY A 19 1.08 -6.54 19.95
N THR A 20 2.33 -6.14 20.15
CA THR A 20 2.76 -4.76 19.88
C THR A 20 3.06 -4.57 18.39
N SER A 21 2.19 -3.79 17.74
CA SER A 21 2.15 -3.48 16.29
C SER A 21 3.49 -3.01 15.68
N TRP A 22 4.04 -3.86 14.80
CA TRP A 22 5.32 -3.77 14.09
C TRP A 22 5.37 -2.78 12.91
N LYS A 23 4.86 -1.55 13.06
CA LYS A 23 4.77 -0.58 11.92
C LYS A 23 5.95 0.39 11.76
N GLY A 24 6.84 0.51 12.76
CA GLY A 24 7.84 1.61 12.81
C GLY A 24 9.04 1.51 11.87
N LEU A 25 9.70 0.35 11.77
CA LEU A 25 11.01 0.26 11.08
C LEU A 25 10.93 0.33 9.55
N ARG A 26 9.79 -0.02 8.92
CA ARG A 26 9.66 -0.07 7.45
C ARG A 26 9.61 1.33 6.80
N LEU A 27 9.52 2.43 7.57
CA LEU A 27 9.43 3.80 7.06
C LEU A 27 10.80 4.44 6.73
N PHE A 28 11.89 3.99 7.36
CA PHE A 28 13.19 4.67 7.30
C PHE A 28 13.85 4.63 5.91
N SER A 29 13.77 3.50 5.21
CA SER A 29 14.32 3.36 3.84
C SER A 29 13.65 4.30 2.82
N VAL A 30 12.37 4.66 3.02
CA VAL A 30 11.65 5.56 2.11
C VAL A 30 11.94 7.04 2.43
N ARG A 31 12.19 7.38 3.70
CA ARG A 31 12.49 8.76 4.10
C ARG A 31 13.83 9.24 3.58
N LEU A 32 14.85 8.39 3.53
CA LEU A 32 16.17 8.78 3.03
C LEU A 32 16.13 9.19 1.54
N ALA A 33 15.37 8.46 0.72
CA ALA A 33 15.16 8.81 -0.69
C ALA A 33 14.36 10.12 -0.87
N SER A 34 13.36 10.37 -0.01
CA SER A 34 12.60 11.63 -0.03
C SER A 34 13.42 12.83 0.46
N PHE A 35 14.38 12.63 1.35
CA PHE A 35 15.23 13.71 1.88
C PHE A 35 16.25 14.19 0.84
N LEU A 36 16.83 13.27 0.06
CA LEU A 36 17.73 13.62 -1.05
C LEU A 36 17.01 14.38 -2.17
N LEU A 37 15.74 14.07 -2.46
CA LEU A 37 14.94 14.83 -3.42
C LEU A 37 14.56 16.23 -2.93
N LYS A 38 14.32 16.41 -1.62
CA LYS A 38 14.04 17.74 -1.04
C LYS A 38 15.26 18.66 -1.03
N GLY A 39 16.47 18.13 -0.93
CA GLY A 39 17.71 18.92 -0.96
C GLY A 39 17.96 19.63 -2.30
N LEU A 40 17.50 19.04 -3.41
CA LEU A 40 17.68 19.60 -4.76
C LEU A 40 16.65 20.67 -5.14
N MET A 41 15.43 20.63 -4.58
CA MET A 41 14.37 21.61 -4.92
C MET A 41 14.35 22.87 -4.06
N GLY A 42 15.25 23.02 -3.09
CA GLY A 42 15.23 24.13 -2.13
C GLY A 42 15.50 25.55 -2.70
N LYS A 43 15.81 25.70 -3.99
CA LYS A 43 16.14 27.01 -4.60
C LYS A 43 15.18 27.54 -5.66
N SER A 44 14.12 26.83 -6.07
CA SER A 44 13.16 27.34 -7.06
C SER A 44 11.80 27.80 -6.50
N SER A 45 11.57 27.66 -5.18
CA SER A 45 10.23 27.78 -4.59
C SER A 45 9.57 29.16 -4.77
N GLY A 46 10.34 30.25 -4.77
CA GLY A 46 9.81 31.60 -4.96
C GLY A 46 9.51 31.96 -6.43
N LEU A 47 10.08 31.24 -7.39
CA LEU A 47 9.85 31.50 -8.82
C LEU A 47 8.56 30.83 -9.30
N VAL A 48 8.21 29.66 -8.73
CA VAL A 48 7.03 28.88 -9.12
C VAL A 48 5.73 29.60 -8.75
N GLU A 49 5.70 30.36 -7.65
CA GLU A 49 4.48 31.04 -7.17
C GLU A 49 3.99 32.15 -8.10
N LYS A 50 4.88 33.03 -8.57
CA LYS A 50 4.53 34.06 -9.58
C LYS A 50 4.05 33.42 -10.87
N VAL A 51 4.69 32.32 -11.28
CA VAL A 51 4.31 31.57 -12.48
C VAL A 51 2.94 30.91 -12.32
N LEU A 52 2.56 30.43 -11.13
CA LEU A 52 1.27 29.76 -10.92
C LEU A 52 0.06 30.70 -11.00
N VAL A 53 0.21 31.96 -10.55
CA VAL A 53 -0.86 32.96 -10.59
C VAL A 53 -0.97 33.62 -11.97
N ASP A 54 0.16 33.87 -12.63
CA ASP A 54 0.20 34.61 -13.91
C ASP A 54 -0.20 33.76 -15.14
N VAL A 55 -0.27 32.43 -15.03
CA VAL A 55 -0.42 31.52 -16.19
C VAL A 55 -1.89 31.17 -16.53
N VAL A 56 -2.89 31.74 -15.86
CA VAL A 56 -4.31 31.44 -16.15
C VAL A 56 -5.04 32.60 -16.85
N PRO A 57 -4.98 32.73 -18.19
CA PRO A 57 -5.97 33.48 -18.94
C PRO A 57 -7.15 32.57 -19.30
N GLY A 58 -8.30 32.74 -18.64
CA GLY A 58 -9.54 32.12 -19.10
C GLY A 58 -10.61 31.88 -18.02
N SER A 59 -11.48 32.86 -17.83
CA SER A 59 -12.96 32.77 -17.78
C SER A 59 -13.52 33.85 -16.84
N PRO A 60 -14.41 34.76 -17.30
CA PRO A 60 -15.00 35.81 -16.47
C PRO A 60 -16.16 35.22 -15.66
N LEU A 61 -15.83 34.46 -14.63
CA LEU A 61 -16.75 34.10 -13.56
C LEU A 61 -15.96 34.21 -12.26
N VAL A 62 -15.76 35.45 -11.79
CA VAL A 62 -15.64 35.96 -10.40
C VAL A 62 -14.98 37.34 -10.53
N ASP A 63 -15.73 38.34 -11.02
CA ASP A 63 -15.28 39.75 -11.03
C ASP A 63 -15.86 40.56 -9.86
N SER A 64 -16.27 39.88 -8.79
CA SER A 64 -16.85 40.54 -7.62
C SER A 64 -16.34 39.93 -6.33
N MET A 65 -15.06 40.15 -6.01
CA MET A 65 -14.52 40.01 -4.64
C MET A 65 -13.09 40.53 -4.55
N MET A 66 -12.94 41.85 -4.74
CA MET A 66 -11.69 42.56 -4.42
C MET A 66 -12.03 43.63 -3.38
N GLN A 67 -12.02 43.27 -2.09
CA GLN A 67 -11.86 44.24 -1.02
C GLN A 67 -11.38 43.57 0.27
N ASP A 68 -10.19 44.05 0.68
CA ASP A 68 -9.65 44.17 2.03
C ASP A 68 -9.21 42.91 2.80
N GLY A 69 -7.90 42.88 3.11
CA GLY A 69 -7.35 42.09 4.21
C GLY A 69 -6.06 41.36 3.87
N ALA A 70 -4.92 42.03 4.06
CA ALA A 70 -3.59 41.45 3.95
C ALA A 70 -3.36 40.36 5.02
N SER A 71 -3.50 39.09 4.64
CA SER A 71 -2.90 37.95 5.34
C SER A 71 -1.89 37.30 4.40
N GLU A 72 -0.65 37.16 4.86
CA GLU A 72 0.47 36.54 4.13
C GLU A 72 0.01 35.35 3.27
N PRO A 73 0.35 35.29 1.96
CA PRO A 73 0.01 34.18 1.09
C PRO A 73 0.88 32.96 1.46
N GLN A 74 0.62 32.38 2.62
CA GLN A 74 1.33 31.20 3.09
C GLN A 74 0.85 29.99 2.32
N LYS A 75 1.54 29.63 1.22
CA LYS A 75 1.62 28.25 0.71
C LYS A 75 0.27 27.54 0.66
N THR A 76 -0.72 28.13 0.01
CA THR A 76 -2.09 27.59 0.00
C THR A 76 -2.51 27.11 -1.39
N PHE A 77 -3.38 26.11 -1.42
CA PHE A 77 -4.21 25.82 -2.57
C PHE A 77 -4.95 27.11 -2.98
N ALA A 78 -4.57 27.70 -4.11
CA ALA A 78 -5.05 29.02 -4.50
C ALA A 78 -6.58 29.05 -4.53
N GLU A 79 -7.18 30.10 -3.96
CA GLU A 79 -8.63 30.21 -3.79
C GLU A 79 -9.37 30.04 -5.12
N THR A 80 -8.89 30.70 -6.17
CA THR A 80 -9.44 30.65 -7.53
C THR A 80 -9.43 29.22 -8.08
N HIS A 81 -8.29 28.53 -7.98
CA HIS A 81 -8.15 27.15 -8.42
C HIS A 81 -9.07 26.21 -7.62
N ARG A 82 -9.21 26.44 -6.31
CA ARG A 82 -10.08 25.66 -5.43
C ARG A 82 -11.54 25.81 -5.82
N GLN A 83 -12.01 27.05 -5.95
CA GLN A 83 -13.39 27.35 -6.33
C GLN A 83 -13.73 26.72 -7.69
N GLU A 84 -12.82 26.82 -8.66
CA GLU A 84 -13.02 26.23 -9.99
C GLU A 84 -13.05 24.69 -9.95
N ILE A 85 -12.10 24.05 -9.25
CA ILE A 85 -12.09 22.60 -9.08
C ILE A 85 -13.37 22.11 -8.41
N PHE A 86 -13.81 22.79 -7.35
CA PHE A 86 -15.04 22.46 -6.64
C PHE A 86 -16.28 22.65 -7.51
N ALA A 87 -16.34 23.75 -8.28
CA ALA A 87 -17.41 23.97 -9.24
C ALA A 87 -17.46 22.88 -10.32
N ILE A 88 -16.31 22.41 -10.81
CA ILE A 88 -16.26 21.29 -11.76
C ILE A 88 -16.83 20.01 -11.13
N ILE A 89 -16.49 19.71 -9.87
CA ILE A 89 -17.00 18.51 -9.17
C ILE A 89 -18.52 18.59 -9.00
N ASP A 90 -19.04 19.71 -8.50
CA ASP A 90 -20.48 19.87 -8.28
C ASP A 90 -21.27 19.79 -9.58
N LEU A 91 -20.69 20.25 -10.69
CA LEU A 91 -21.34 20.26 -11.98
C LEU A 91 -21.33 18.89 -12.67
N ILE A 92 -20.68 17.84 -12.12
CA ILE A 92 -20.60 16.50 -12.76
C ILE A 92 -21.95 16.02 -13.31
N PRO A 93 -23.07 16.05 -12.55
CA PRO A 93 -24.36 15.58 -13.04
C PRO A 93 -24.86 16.34 -14.29
N SER A 94 -24.47 17.61 -14.44
CA SER A 94 -24.88 18.47 -15.57
C SER A 94 -24.18 18.14 -16.89
N PHE A 95 -22.94 17.63 -16.84
CA PHE A 95 -22.13 17.41 -18.05
C PHE A 95 -21.78 15.96 -18.33
N ALA A 96 -21.98 15.05 -17.38
CA ALA A 96 -21.64 13.64 -17.54
C ALA A 96 -22.34 12.96 -18.74
N SER A 97 -23.46 13.51 -19.21
CA SER A 97 -24.17 13.05 -20.41
C SER A 97 -23.56 13.51 -21.74
N SER A 98 -22.81 14.61 -21.73
CA SER A 98 -22.18 15.19 -22.92
C SER A 98 -20.69 14.86 -22.94
N GLN A 99 -20.27 14.07 -23.94
CA GLN A 99 -18.88 13.64 -24.10
C GLN A 99 -17.93 14.84 -24.22
N ARG A 100 -18.28 15.83 -25.05
CA ARG A 100 -17.44 17.04 -25.26
C ARG A 100 -17.33 17.89 -23.99
N ALA A 101 -18.42 18.07 -23.26
CA ALA A 101 -18.39 18.84 -22.01
C ALA A 101 -17.60 18.11 -20.92
N THR A 102 -17.73 16.78 -20.86
CA THR A 102 -16.95 15.91 -19.97
C THR A 102 -15.46 15.99 -20.25
N GLU A 103 -15.05 15.91 -21.51
CA GLU A 103 -13.66 16.00 -21.91
C GLU A 103 -13.05 17.36 -21.52
N ASN A 104 -13.68 18.46 -21.93
CA ASN A 104 -13.20 19.81 -21.64
C ASN A 104 -13.06 20.09 -20.12
N ARG A 105 -14.08 19.72 -19.33
CA ARG A 105 -14.04 19.95 -17.87
C ARG A 105 -13.07 19.02 -17.17
N SER A 106 -12.93 17.78 -17.64
CA SER A 106 -11.94 16.85 -17.10
C SER A 106 -10.52 17.30 -17.41
N GLU A 107 -10.25 17.80 -18.62
CA GLU A 107 -8.96 18.38 -18.97
C GLU A 107 -8.64 19.59 -18.09
N ARG A 108 -9.60 20.50 -17.91
CA ARG A 108 -9.44 21.67 -17.03
C ARG A 108 -9.15 21.27 -15.58
N PHE A 109 -9.89 20.30 -15.04
CA PHE A 109 -9.64 19.75 -13.71
C PHE A 109 -8.23 19.16 -13.60
N ARG A 110 -7.78 18.41 -14.61
CA ARG A 110 -6.44 17.81 -14.62
C ARG A 110 -5.36 18.87 -14.65
N TYR A 111 -5.50 19.85 -15.53
CA TYR A 111 -4.58 20.98 -15.65
C TYR A 111 -4.41 21.70 -14.30
N LEU A 112 -5.51 22.08 -13.65
CA LEU A 112 -5.48 22.80 -12.38
C LEU A 112 -4.83 21.98 -11.25
N LEU A 113 -5.13 20.68 -11.15
CA LEU A 113 -4.49 19.83 -10.15
C LEU A 113 -3.02 19.55 -10.47
N ASP A 114 -2.65 19.48 -11.76
CA ASP A 114 -1.28 19.19 -12.18
C ASP A 114 -0.30 20.31 -11.80
N LEU A 115 -0.80 21.54 -11.64
CA LEU A 115 -0.04 22.67 -11.07
C LEU A 115 0.54 22.37 -9.67
N TYR A 116 -0.04 21.43 -8.92
CA TYR A 116 0.37 21.08 -7.57
C TYR A 116 1.21 19.79 -7.49
N GLN A 117 1.65 19.22 -8.62
CA GLN A 117 2.44 17.97 -8.64
C GLN A 117 3.78 18.07 -7.90
N GLU A 118 4.43 19.23 -7.93
CA GLU A 118 5.72 19.46 -7.25
C GLU A 118 5.57 19.56 -5.72
N GLN A 119 4.44 20.09 -5.25
CA GLN A 119 4.12 20.21 -3.83
C GLN A 119 2.69 19.76 -3.52
N PRO A 120 2.39 18.45 -3.61
CA PRO A 120 1.03 17.95 -3.50
C PRO A 120 0.44 18.06 -2.09
N SER A 121 1.27 18.31 -1.07
CA SER A 121 0.81 18.55 0.30
C SER A 121 0.01 19.85 0.45
N LEU A 122 0.11 20.78 -0.51
CA LEU A 122 -0.70 22.01 -0.52
C LEU A 122 -2.20 21.72 -0.63
N LEU A 123 -2.56 20.56 -1.18
CA LEU A 123 -3.95 20.11 -1.32
C LEU A 123 -4.51 19.55 0.00
N ASP A 124 -3.66 19.04 0.90
CA ASP A 124 -4.05 18.28 2.10
C ASP A 124 -5.21 18.90 2.90
N PRO A 125 -5.21 20.21 3.21
CA PRO A 125 -6.27 20.82 4.02
C PRO A 125 -7.68 20.72 3.40
N PHE A 126 -7.76 20.55 2.08
CA PHE A 126 -9.01 20.57 1.33
C PHE A 126 -9.33 19.23 0.64
N MET A 127 -8.42 18.25 0.72
CA MET A 127 -8.60 16.95 0.05
C MET A 127 -9.81 16.19 0.58
N GLU A 128 -10.05 16.20 1.89
CA GLU A 128 -11.22 15.53 2.49
C GLU A 128 -12.52 16.16 2.00
N ILE A 129 -12.59 17.50 2.02
CA ILE A 129 -13.74 18.25 1.49
C ILE A 129 -13.94 17.91 0.01
N MET A 130 -12.88 17.90 -0.79
CA MET A 130 -12.94 17.59 -2.21
C MET A 130 -13.48 16.18 -2.47
N ILE A 131 -13.02 15.17 -1.71
CA ILE A 131 -13.45 13.78 -1.88
C ILE A 131 -14.91 13.60 -1.47
N ASN A 132 -15.34 14.25 -0.38
CA ASN A 132 -16.71 14.18 0.10
C ASN A 132 -17.74 14.84 -0.82
N ARG A 133 -17.31 15.64 -1.81
CA ARG A 133 -18.21 16.21 -2.84
C ARG A 133 -18.53 15.24 -3.98
N PHE A 134 -17.79 14.14 -4.10
CA PHE A 134 -18.11 13.10 -5.09
C PHE A 134 -19.22 12.20 -4.54
N ASP A 135 -20.46 12.69 -4.57
CA ASP A 135 -21.62 11.94 -4.08
C ASP A 135 -22.01 10.79 -5.02
N ASP A 136 -21.84 11.00 -6.33
CA ASP A 136 -22.24 10.04 -7.35
C ASP A 136 -21.07 9.16 -7.81
N VAL A 137 -21.31 7.85 -7.74
CA VAL A 137 -20.41 6.79 -8.25
C VAL A 137 -20.51 6.72 -9.78
N SER A 138 -20.24 7.85 -10.45
CA SER A 138 -20.17 7.95 -11.91
C SER A 138 -18.76 7.63 -12.41
N ASN A 139 -18.65 7.13 -13.65
CA ASN A 139 -17.33 6.91 -14.28
C ASN A 139 -16.51 8.20 -14.37
N VAL A 140 -17.18 9.35 -14.54
CA VAL A 140 -16.53 10.67 -14.56
C VAL A 140 -15.93 10.99 -13.18
N ALA A 141 -16.71 10.81 -12.10
CA ALA A 141 -16.21 10.98 -10.74
C ALA A 141 -14.98 10.09 -10.47
N PHE A 142 -15.01 8.83 -10.89
CA PHE A 142 -13.86 7.95 -10.75
C PHE A 142 -12.63 8.40 -11.54
N ALA A 143 -12.79 8.95 -12.75
CA ALA A 143 -11.68 9.51 -13.51
C ALA A 143 -11.04 10.71 -12.80
N LEU A 144 -11.85 11.61 -12.22
CA LEU A 144 -11.37 12.77 -11.45
C LEU A 144 -10.70 12.33 -10.13
N LEU A 145 -11.26 11.35 -9.43
CA LEU A 145 -10.66 10.74 -8.24
C LEU A 145 -9.34 10.03 -8.56
N ALA A 146 -9.26 9.33 -9.68
CA ALA A 146 -8.03 8.68 -10.12
C ALA A 146 -6.91 9.69 -10.36
N HIS A 147 -7.23 10.83 -10.99
CA HIS A 147 -6.28 11.93 -11.17
C HIS A 147 -5.89 12.58 -9.84
N THR A 148 -6.86 12.80 -8.95
CA THR A 148 -6.62 13.30 -7.59
C THR A 148 -5.63 12.41 -6.83
N SER A 149 -5.82 11.09 -6.90
CA SER A 149 -4.94 10.12 -6.26
C SER A 149 -3.53 10.06 -6.90
N LYS A 150 -3.42 10.41 -8.19
CA LYS A 150 -2.14 10.49 -8.93
C LYS A 150 -1.34 11.69 -8.44
N VAL A 151 -1.93 12.88 -8.44
CA VAL A 151 -1.26 14.13 -8.03
C VAL A 151 -0.86 14.05 -6.55
N ARG A 152 -1.80 13.67 -5.68
CA ARG A 152 -1.52 13.63 -4.24
C ARG A 152 -0.66 12.44 -3.80
N GLY A 153 -0.81 11.31 -4.49
CA GLY A 153 -0.26 10.02 -4.14
C GLY A 153 -1.29 9.12 -3.43
N TYR A 154 -1.48 7.92 -3.97
CA TYR A 154 -2.53 6.98 -3.56
C TYR A 154 -2.52 6.64 -2.06
N LYS A 155 -1.37 6.70 -1.38
CA LYS A 155 -1.27 6.34 0.05
C LYS A 155 -2.04 7.30 0.96
N VAL A 156 -1.99 8.59 0.65
CA VAL A 156 -2.72 9.61 1.43
C VAL A 156 -4.18 9.60 1.01
N PHE A 157 -4.43 9.53 -0.29
CA PHE A 157 -5.77 9.38 -0.84
C PHE A 157 -6.55 8.20 -0.23
N LEU A 158 -5.90 7.04 -0.06
CA LEU A 158 -6.51 5.85 0.57
C LEU A 158 -7.08 6.10 1.97
N LEU A 159 -6.56 7.07 2.72
CA LEU A 159 -7.03 7.39 4.07
C LEU A 159 -8.32 8.22 4.07
N LEU A 160 -8.65 8.81 2.92
CA LEU A 160 -9.80 9.69 2.75
C LEU A 160 -11.01 8.96 2.15
N LEU A 161 -10.84 7.71 1.73
CA LEU A 161 -11.94 6.90 1.21
C LEU A 161 -12.82 6.38 2.37
N PRO A 162 -14.15 6.31 2.18
CA PRO A 162 -15.06 5.71 3.15
C PRO A 162 -14.65 4.26 3.47
N HIS A 163 -14.65 3.89 4.74
CA HIS A 163 -14.14 2.60 5.23
C HIS A 163 -15.23 1.72 5.85
N GLU A 164 -16.49 2.16 5.80
CA GLU A 164 -17.62 1.49 6.39
C GLU A 164 -17.98 0.22 5.62
N MET A 165 -18.23 -0.87 6.35
CA MET A 165 -18.52 -2.19 5.79
C MET A 165 -19.79 -2.22 4.92
N LYS A 166 -20.70 -1.26 5.09
CA LYS A 166 -21.90 -1.11 4.23
C LYS A 166 -21.58 -0.94 2.75
N TYR A 167 -20.38 -0.44 2.41
CA TYR A 167 -19.95 -0.26 1.02
C TYR A 167 -19.36 -1.53 0.40
N MET A 168 -19.01 -2.55 1.21
CA MET A 168 -18.28 -3.75 0.76
C MET A 168 -18.96 -4.45 -0.41
N GLU A 169 -20.24 -4.80 -0.26
CA GLU A 169 -21.01 -5.52 -1.28
C GLU A 169 -21.06 -4.73 -2.60
N LYS A 170 -21.35 -3.43 -2.52
CA LYS A 170 -21.45 -2.56 -3.70
C LYS A 170 -20.10 -2.45 -4.42
N VAL A 171 -19.01 -2.24 -3.68
CA VAL A 171 -17.66 -2.09 -4.26
C VAL A 171 -17.21 -3.38 -4.95
N LEU A 172 -17.41 -4.54 -4.31
CA LEU A 172 -17.04 -5.83 -4.91
C LEU A 172 -17.89 -6.15 -6.15
N SER A 173 -19.21 -5.93 -6.09
CA SER A 173 -20.09 -6.11 -7.24
C SER A 173 -19.76 -5.16 -8.39
N SER A 174 -19.36 -3.93 -8.10
CA SER A 174 -18.88 -3.00 -9.11
C SER A 174 -17.59 -3.51 -9.76
N LEU A 175 -16.60 -3.97 -8.99
CA LEU A 175 -15.38 -4.54 -9.55
C LEU A 175 -15.66 -5.72 -10.48
N GLU A 176 -16.52 -6.66 -10.07
CA GLU A 176 -16.95 -7.79 -10.90
C GLU A 176 -17.54 -7.30 -12.22
N ARG A 177 -18.40 -6.28 -12.20
CA ARG A 177 -18.98 -5.69 -13.42
C ARG A 177 -17.94 -5.01 -14.32
N TYR A 178 -16.89 -4.43 -13.75
CA TYR A 178 -15.83 -3.76 -14.52
C TYR A 178 -14.71 -4.72 -14.96
N SER A 179 -14.74 -6.03 -14.66
CA SER A 179 -13.66 -6.98 -15.00
C SER A 179 -13.28 -6.95 -16.47
N ASP A 180 -14.28 -6.85 -17.35
CA ASP A 180 -14.11 -7.02 -18.80
C ASP A 180 -14.03 -5.68 -19.56
N SER A 181 -14.34 -4.57 -18.88
CA SER A 181 -14.52 -3.23 -19.46
C SER A 181 -13.43 -2.59 -20.35
N VAL A 182 -12.11 -2.72 -20.22
CA VAL A 182 -11.08 -1.95 -21.03
C VAL A 182 -11.13 -0.41 -20.95
N THR A 183 -12.27 0.26 -21.10
CA THR A 183 -12.40 1.74 -21.10
C THR A 183 -12.39 2.34 -19.70
N ASP A 184 -12.91 1.62 -18.70
CA ASP A 184 -13.12 2.15 -17.35
C ASP A 184 -11.93 1.89 -16.41
N MET A 185 -10.72 2.13 -16.90
CA MET A 185 -9.47 1.86 -16.15
C MET A 185 -9.37 2.64 -14.85
N ASP A 186 -9.82 3.90 -14.84
CA ASP A 186 -9.83 4.73 -13.64
C ASP A 186 -10.84 4.22 -12.60
N SER A 187 -12.02 3.77 -13.03
CA SER A 187 -13.03 3.15 -12.15
C SER A 187 -12.49 1.89 -11.48
N ARG A 188 -11.89 0.98 -12.26
CA ARG A 188 -11.24 -0.24 -11.73
C ARG A 188 -10.20 0.09 -10.68
N TYR A 189 -9.33 1.06 -10.98
CA TYR A 189 -8.25 1.47 -10.10
C TYR A 189 -8.78 2.05 -8.77
N ILE A 190 -9.75 2.98 -8.82
CA ILE A 190 -10.33 3.54 -7.59
C ILE A 190 -11.07 2.50 -6.78
N LEU A 191 -11.84 1.60 -7.41
CA LEU A 191 -12.53 0.53 -6.73
C LEU A 191 -11.56 -0.48 -6.07
N LEU A 192 -10.43 -0.77 -6.69
CA LEU A 192 -9.37 -1.59 -6.08
C LEU A 192 -8.77 -0.89 -4.85
N LEU A 193 -8.49 0.40 -4.94
CA LEU A 193 -8.04 1.19 -3.78
C LEU A 193 -9.10 1.23 -2.67
N TRP A 194 -10.37 1.33 -3.03
CA TRP A 194 -11.46 1.31 -2.06
C TRP A 194 -11.54 -0.05 -1.36
N THR A 195 -11.38 -1.15 -2.10
CA THR A 195 -11.32 -2.49 -1.52
C THR A 195 -10.11 -2.64 -0.59
N VAL A 196 -8.97 -2.00 -0.90
CA VAL A 196 -7.79 -1.96 -0.02
C VAL A 196 -8.09 -1.31 1.33
N ILE A 197 -8.85 -0.20 1.39
CA ILE A 197 -9.21 0.42 2.68
C ILE A 197 -10.24 -0.42 3.43
N LEU A 198 -11.22 -1.01 2.73
CA LEU A 198 -12.21 -1.90 3.31
C LEU A 198 -11.57 -3.18 3.91
N CYS A 199 -10.53 -3.71 3.24
CA CYS A 199 -9.75 -4.85 3.73
C CYS A 199 -8.92 -4.53 5.00
N LYS A 200 -8.67 -3.26 5.32
CA LYS A 200 -7.98 -2.87 6.57
C LYS A 200 -8.90 -2.80 7.78
N ASN A 201 -10.20 -3.01 7.60
CA ASN A 201 -11.15 -2.99 8.70
C ASN A 201 -10.79 -4.07 9.75
N PRO A 202 -10.81 -3.77 11.06
CA PRO A 202 -10.44 -4.73 12.11
C PRO A 202 -11.44 -5.88 12.32
N PHE A 203 -12.62 -5.86 11.68
CA PHE A 203 -13.58 -6.95 11.80
C PHE A 203 -13.09 -8.23 11.12
N ASP A 204 -13.49 -9.38 11.66
CA ASP A 204 -13.28 -10.69 11.06
C ASP A 204 -14.13 -10.83 9.78
N LEU A 205 -13.47 -10.65 8.64
CA LEU A 205 -14.03 -10.71 7.30
C LEU A 205 -14.42 -12.13 6.88
N SER A 206 -13.90 -13.16 7.56
CA SER A 206 -14.25 -14.55 7.27
C SER A 206 -15.69 -14.90 7.68
N ARG A 207 -16.25 -14.16 8.66
CA ARG A 207 -17.63 -14.34 9.17
C ARG A 207 -18.70 -13.74 8.28
N PHE A 208 -18.33 -12.88 7.34
CA PHE A 208 -19.28 -12.29 6.41
C PHE A 208 -19.42 -13.21 5.21
N GLU A 209 -20.60 -13.82 5.07
CA GLU A 209 -20.96 -14.63 3.91
C GLU A 209 -21.44 -13.74 2.76
N THR A 210 -21.09 -14.13 1.55
CA THR A 210 -21.59 -13.54 0.31
C THR A 210 -22.79 -14.34 -0.20
N ARG A 211 -23.54 -13.82 -1.19
CA ARG A 211 -24.74 -14.50 -1.74
C ARG A 211 -24.49 -15.92 -2.24
N ASN A 212 -23.24 -16.23 -2.60
CA ASN A 212 -22.85 -17.52 -3.16
C ASN A 212 -22.34 -18.51 -2.09
N GLY A 213 -22.45 -18.18 -0.79
CA GLY A 213 -21.93 -18.99 0.31
C GLY A 213 -20.41 -18.90 0.53
N CYS A 214 -19.66 -18.27 -0.39
CA CYS A 214 -18.26 -17.94 -0.16
C CYS A 214 -18.13 -16.81 0.87
N ASN A 215 -17.07 -16.80 1.67
CA ASN A 215 -16.81 -15.66 2.55
C ASN A 215 -16.31 -14.44 1.75
N VAL A 216 -16.39 -13.24 2.35
CA VAL A 216 -15.96 -11.98 1.70
C VAL A 216 -14.49 -12.00 1.30
N LEU A 217 -13.61 -12.68 2.07
CA LEU A 217 -12.18 -12.78 1.75
C LEU A 217 -11.92 -13.57 0.46
N GLU A 218 -12.62 -14.69 0.27
CA GLU A 218 -12.54 -15.49 -0.95
C GLU A 218 -13.03 -14.72 -2.15
N ARG A 219 -14.10 -13.94 -1.98
CA ARG A 219 -14.58 -13.03 -3.02
C ARG A 219 -13.57 -11.94 -3.35
N MET A 220 -12.96 -11.30 -2.34
CA MET A 220 -11.89 -10.31 -2.57
C MET A 220 -10.73 -10.90 -3.38
N ILE A 221 -10.30 -12.12 -3.04
CA ILE A 221 -9.24 -12.82 -3.76
C ILE A 221 -9.66 -13.09 -5.21
N ALA A 222 -10.86 -13.67 -5.40
CA ALA A 222 -11.38 -14.00 -6.73
C ALA A 222 -11.50 -12.77 -7.63
N VAL A 223 -11.95 -11.64 -7.08
CA VAL A 223 -12.09 -10.37 -7.82
C VAL A 223 -10.73 -9.74 -8.11
N ALA A 224 -9.78 -9.78 -7.18
CA ALA A 224 -8.48 -9.12 -7.34
C ALA A 224 -7.51 -9.88 -8.25
N LEU A 225 -7.61 -11.21 -8.32
CA LEU A 225 -6.69 -12.07 -9.08
C LEU A 225 -6.63 -11.73 -10.58
N PRO A 226 -7.74 -11.56 -11.31
CA PRO A 226 -7.70 -11.14 -12.72
C PRO A 226 -6.92 -9.83 -12.93
N TYR A 227 -7.13 -8.83 -12.07
CA TYR A 227 -6.42 -7.54 -12.15
C TYR A 227 -4.92 -7.65 -11.88
N LEU A 228 -4.45 -8.72 -11.23
CA LEU A 228 -3.03 -8.99 -11.04
C LEU A 228 -2.34 -9.40 -12.35
N TYR A 229 -3.07 -10.05 -13.27
CA TYR A 229 -2.48 -10.67 -14.46
C TYR A 229 -2.93 -10.04 -15.78
N LEU A 230 -3.97 -9.20 -15.76
CA LEU A 230 -4.54 -8.60 -16.95
C LEU A 230 -3.55 -7.68 -17.70
N ASN A 231 -3.04 -6.64 -17.03
CA ASN A 231 -2.20 -5.61 -17.64
C ASN A 231 -1.15 -5.09 -16.65
N THR A 232 0.01 -4.67 -17.15
CA THR A 232 1.03 -3.98 -16.34
C THR A 232 0.64 -2.51 -16.12
N ASP A 233 -0.29 -2.26 -15.21
CA ASP A 233 -0.85 -0.92 -14.94
C ASP A 233 -0.91 -0.56 -13.43
N ARG A 234 -1.62 0.53 -13.10
CA ARG A 234 -1.90 0.96 -11.71
C ARG A 234 -2.81 -0.04 -10.97
N CYS A 235 -3.69 -0.73 -11.69
CA CYS A 235 -4.58 -1.75 -11.14
C CYS A 235 -3.78 -2.96 -10.65
N GLN A 236 -2.80 -3.44 -11.43
CA GLN A 236 -1.95 -4.57 -11.03
C GLN A 236 -1.21 -4.31 -9.72
N HIS A 237 -0.65 -3.11 -9.54
CA HIS A 237 -0.02 -2.71 -8.27
C HIS A 237 -1.03 -2.69 -7.11
N SER A 238 -2.25 -2.23 -7.36
CA SER A 238 -3.32 -2.13 -6.35
C SER A 238 -3.89 -3.51 -5.99
N ALA A 239 -4.02 -4.40 -6.97
CA ALA A 239 -4.42 -5.79 -6.80
C ALA A 239 -3.37 -6.57 -5.98
N ALA A 240 -2.08 -6.43 -6.32
CA ALA A 240 -0.99 -7.00 -5.53
C ALA A 240 -1.00 -6.49 -4.08
N LEU A 241 -1.27 -5.20 -3.88
CA LEU A 241 -1.41 -4.62 -2.54
C LEU A 241 -2.60 -5.21 -1.80
N LEU A 242 -3.77 -5.31 -2.42
CA LEU A 242 -4.98 -5.88 -1.83
C LEU A 242 -4.76 -7.34 -1.42
N LEU A 243 -4.28 -8.18 -2.33
CA LEU A 243 -3.99 -9.59 -2.07
C LEU A 243 -2.96 -9.76 -0.95
N SER A 244 -1.91 -8.93 -0.93
CA SER A 244 -0.93 -8.95 0.15
C SER A 244 -1.52 -8.58 1.50
N LEU A 245 -2.50 -7.67 1.53
CA LEU A 245 -3.19 -7.30 2.76
C LEU A 245 -4.09 -8.45 3.21
N VAL A 246 -4.88 -9.03 2.31
CA VAL A 246 -5.76 -10.16 2.61
C VAL A 246 -4.98 -11.29 3.29
N VAL A 247 -3.85 -11.74 2.71
CA VAL A 247 -3.06 -12.84 3.31
C VAL A 247 -2.30 -12.46 4.58
N SER A 248 -2.17 -11.16 4.87
CA SER A 248 -1.53 -10.68 6.10
C SER A 248 -2.53 -10.46 7.23
N ARG A 249 -3.82 -10.77 7.03
CA ARG A 249 -4.83 -10.68 8.08
C ARG A 249 -4.87 -11.94 8.92
N GLU A 250 -5.17 -11.77 10.20
CA GLU A 250 -5.28 -12.87 11.17
C GLU A 250 -6.39 -13.87 10.82
N ASP A 251 -7.53 -13.39 10.31
CA ASP A 251 -8.73 -14.18 9.96
C ASP A 251 -8.62 -14.94 8.63
N ALA A 252 -7.87 -14.40 7.66
CA ALA A 252 -7.53 -15.10 6.43
C ALA A 252 -6.49 -16.20 6.71
N GLY A 253 -5.58 -15.91 7.64
CA GLY A 253 -4.53 -16.80 8.13
C GLY A 253 -3.60 -17.36 7.04
N LYS A 254 -2.87 -18.41 7.43
CA LYS A 254 -1.96 -19.18 6.55
C LYS A 254 -2.67 -19.89 5.38
N LYS A 255 -4.02 -19.96 5.40
CA LYS A 255 -4.86 -20.71 4.45
C LYS A 255 -4.65 -20.24 3.02
N TYR A 256 -4.68 -18.93 2.78
CA TYR A 256 -4.60 -18.37 1.43
C TYR A 256 -3.16 -18.05 1.00
N LEU A 257 -2.22 -17.98 1.95
CA LEU A 257 -0.82 -17.61 1.67
C LEU A 257 -0.17 -18.56 0.65
N LYS A 258 -0.19 -19.88 0.91
CA LYS A 258 0.35 -20.87 -0.03
C LYS A 258 -0.39 -20.86 -1.37
N LYS A 259 -1.74 -20.80 -1.32
CA LYS A 259 -2.59 -20.77 -2.52
C LYS A 259 -2.26 -19.62 -3.48
N LEU A 260 -1.81 -18.47 -2.97
CA LEU A 260 -1.40 -17.34 -3.81
C LEU A 260 0.07 -17.40 -4.23
N ILE A 261 0.93 -18.03 -3.43
CA ILE A 261 2.37 -18.07 -3.68
C ILE A 261 2.76 -19.19 -4.65
N ASP A 262 2.14 -20.36 -4.55
CA ASP A 262 2.47 -21.50 -5.41
C ASP A 262 2.31 -21.15 -6.90
N PRO A 263 1.23 -20.46 -7.36
CA PRO A 263 1.14 -19.97 -8.73
C PRO A 263 2.25 -18.97 -9.07
N CYS A 264 2.57 -18.02 -8.18
CA CYS A 264 3.64 -17.06 -8.42
C CYS A 264 5.00 -17.72 -8.59
N ILE A 265 5.31 -18.73 -7.78
CA ILE A 265 6.55 -19.51 -7.89
C ILE A 265 6.57 -20.24 -9.22
N SER A 266 5.49 -20.95 -9.57
CA SER A 266 5.37 -21.65 -10.85
C SER A 266 5.59 -20.72 -12.05
N THR A 267 4.98 -19.53 -12.04
CA THR A 267 5.18 -18.52 -13.10
C THR A 267 6.65 -18.06 -13.19
N ILE A 268 7.34 -17.90 -12.06
CA ILE A 268 8.76 -17.49 -12.05
C ILE A 268 9.67 -18.64 -12.51
N GLU A 269 9.37 -19.87 -12.13
CA GLU A 269 10.18 -21.03 -12.51
C GLU A 269 10.05 -21.37 -13.99
N ASN A 270 8.86 -21.15 -14.57
CA ASN A 270 8.54 -21.49 -15.96
C ASN A 270 8.60 -20.28 -16.91
N CYS A 271 9.09 -19.11 -16.48
CA CYS A 271 9.12 -17.95 -17.36
C CYS A 271 10.17 -18.12 -18.48
N GLU A 272 9.71 -18.19 -19.73
CA GLU A 272 10.61 -18.24 -20.90
C GLU A 272 11.30 -16.88 -21.16
N GLY A 273 10.55 -15.78 -21.00
CA GLY A 273 11.01 -14.42 -21.27
C GLY A 273 10.91 -13.51 -20.04
N LYS A 274 12.02 -12.82 -19.71
CA LYS A 274 12.16 -11.96 -18.52
C LYS A 274 11.85 -10.49 -18.83
N TRP A 275 10.74 -10.28 -19.53
CA TRP A 275 10.35 -8.97 -20.06
C TRP A 275 9.14 -8.42 -19.29
N SER A 276 9.03 -7.11 -19.27
CA SER A 276 7.92 -6.38 -18.66
C SER A 276 6.58 -6.58 -19.38
N LEU A 277 6.61 -7.07 -20.63
CA LEU A 277 5.41 -7.48 -21.38
C LEU A 277 4.76 -8.74 -20.81
N ASN A 278 5.52 -9.57 -20.08
CA ASN A 278 4.97 -10.74 -19.39
C ASN A 278 4.21 -10.28 -18.13
N ASN A 279 2.94 -9.96 -18.30
CA ASN A 279 2.07 -9.47 -17.22
C ASN A 279 1.97 -10.47 -16.06
N GLU A 280 2.03 -11.78 -16.34
CA GLU A 280 1.99 -12.84 -15.32
C GLU A 280 3.23 -12.81 -14.43
N LEU A 281 4.42 -12.71 -15.05
CA LEU A 281 5.68 -12.60 -14.34
C LEU A 281 5.72 -11.30 -13.50
N VAL A 282 5.39 -10.16 -14.10
CA VAL A 282 5.41 -8.86 -13.41
C VAL A 282 4.39 -8.83 -12.26
N GLY A 283 3.19 -9.38 -12.48
CA GLY A 283 2.15 -9.52 -11.46
C GLY A 283 2.62 -10.39 -10.30
N SER A 284 3.20 -11.56 -10.59
CA SER A 284 3.72 -12.48 -9.58
C SER A 284 4.86 -11.87 -8.76
N LEU A 285 5.81 -11.21 -9.41
CA LEU A 285 6.90 -10.49 -8.71
C LEU A 285 6.36 -9.34 -7.84
N ARG A 286 5.35 -8.60 -8.32
CA ARG A 286 4.69 -7.53 -7.54
C ARG A 286 3.97 -8.08 -6.33
N LEU A 287 3.24 -9.19 -6.47
CA LEU A 287 2.54 -9.84 -5.36
C LEU A 287 3.54 -10.36 -4.32
N LEU A 288 4.57 -11.10 -4.72
CA LEU A 288 5.61 -11.58 -3.80
C LEU A 288 6.28 -10.42 -3.05
N ALA A 289 6.65 -9.35 -3.77
CA ALA A 289 7.21 -8.18 -3.14
C ALA A 289 6.23 -7.58 -2.12
N ALA A 290 4.94 -7.45 -2.47
CA ALA A 290 3.92 -6.89 -1.59
C ALA A 290 3.70 -7.76 -0.33
N ILE A 291 3.61 -9.08 -0.49
CA ILE A 291 3.49 -10.06 0.60
C ILE A 291 4.68 -9.94 1.55
N LEU A 292 5.91 -9.99 1.05
CA LEU A 292 7.12 -9.85 1.88
C LEU A 292 7.22 -8.48 2.58
N LYS A 293 6.54 -7.46 2.06
CA LYS A 293 6.47 -6.12 2.68
C LYS A 293 5.36 -6.01 3.73
N LYS A 294 4.34 -6.86 3.71
CA LYS A 294 3.17 -6.75 4.58
C LYS A 294 3.10 -7.85 5.62
N GLY A 295 3.40 -9.08 5.23
CA GLY A 295 3.31 -10.26 6.08
C GLY A 295 4.16 -10.20 7.33
N GLU A 296 3.75 -11.03 8.29
CA GLU A 296 4.42 -11.27 9.55
C GLU A 296 5.60 -12.21 9.34
N ARG A 297 6.67 -12.04 10.14
CA ARG A 297 7.90 -12.80 9.93
C ARG A 297 7.68 -14.30 10.04
N GLU A 298 6.90 -14.74 11.02
CA GLU A 298 6.65 -16.16 11.30
C GLU A 298 5.99 -16.86 10.12
N ASP A 299 5.02 -16.21 9.49
CA ASP A 299 4.34 -16.73 8.31
C ASP A 299 5.23 -16.71 7.07
N LEU A 300 6.01 -15.64 6.91
CA LEU A 300 6.90 -15.48 5.76
C LEU A 300 8.07 -16.48 5.77
N LEU A 301 8.52 -16.94 6.94
CA LEU A 301 9.56 -17.98 7.05
C LEU A 301 9.12 -19.31 6.43
N LEU A 302 7.81 -19.60 6.38
CA LEU A 302 7.30 -20.84 5.79
C LEU A 302 7.46 -20.89 4.26
N ILE A 303 7.65 -19.74 3.62
CA ILE A 303 7.70 -19.59 2.15
C ILE A 303 9.09 -19.17 1.67
N THR A 304 10.00 -18.73 2.56
CA THR A 304 11.25 -18.09 2.15
C THR A 304 12.12 -18.97 1.28
N ASP A 305 12.21 -20.26 1.59
CA ASP A 305 13.08 -21.20 0.86
C ASP A 305 12.58 -21.43 -0.56
N GLN A 306 11.26 -21.53 -0.73
CA GLN A 306 10.66 -21.71 -2.04
C GLN A 306 10.84 -20.47 -2.90
N VAL A 307 10.60 -19.29 -2.34
CA VAL A 307 10.81 -18.00 -3.02
C VAL A 307 12.29 -17.83 -3.38
N LEU A 308 13.22 -18.18 -2.49
CA LEU A 308 14.66 -18.09 -2.74
C LEU A 308 15.09 -18.99 -3.91
N LYS A 309 14.60 -20.23 -3.95
CA LYS A 309 14.86 -21.17 -5.06
C LYS A 309 14.33 -20.64 -6.39
N ALA A 310 13.11 -20.11 -6.40
CA ALA A 310 12.51 -19.51 -7.59
C ALA A 310 13.34 -18.31 -8.11
N LEU A 311 13.78 -17.43 -7.19
CA LEU A 311 14.63 -16.28 -7.53
C LEU A 311 16.02 -16.69 -8.03
N HIS A 312 16.58 -17.79 -7.52
CA HIS A 312 17.85 -18.30 -8.00
C HIS A 312 17.76 -18.73 -9.46
N ARG A 313 16.67 -19.34 -9.90
CA ARG A 313 16.44 -19.63 -11.34
C ARG A 313 16.26 -18.35 -12.16
N LEU A 314 15.67 -17.32 -11.57
CA LEU A 314 15.50 -16.02 -12.22
C LEU A 314 16.82 -15.23 -12.34
N SER A 315 17.90 -15.59 -11.63
CA SER A 315 19.11 -14.79 -11.41
C SER A 315 19.79 -14.21 -12.66
N ASN A 316 19.68 -14.88 -13.81
CA ASN A 316 20.23 -14.39 -15.08
C ASN A 316 19.34 -13.26 -15.64
N LEU A 317 19.48 -12.07 -15.09
CA LEU A 317 18.70 -10.87 -15.45
C LEU A 317 19.38 -9.96 -16.48
N GLU A 318 20.44 -10.41 -17.15
CA GLU A 318 21.20 -9.59 -18.12
C GLU A 318 20.28 -9.02 -19.20
N ASP A 319 19.53 -9.90 -19.86
CA ASP A 319 18.57 -9.54 -20.92
C ASP A 319 17.19 -9.13 -20.38
N SER A 320 17.05 -8.83 -19.09
CA SER A 320 15.75 -8.51 -18.51
C SER A 320 15.47 -7.01 -18.42
N ASP A 321 14.20 -6.65 -18.51
CA ASP A 321 13.77 -5.25 -18.42
C ASP A 321 14.01 -4.65 -17.03
N PHE A 322 14.19 -3.32 -16.99
CA PHE A 322 14.36 -2.55 -15.75
C PHE A 322 13.25 -2.83 -14.72
N THR A 323 12.00 -3.01 -15.15
CA THR A 323 10.88 -3.31 -14.25
C THR A 323 11.07 -4.66 -13.55
N VAL A 324 11.51 -5.68 -14.28
CA VAL A 324 11.77 -7.02 -13.73
C VAL A 324 12.97 -6.96 -12.79
N LYS A 325 14.10 -6.36 -13.22
CA LYS A 325 15.29 -6.10 -12.37
C LYS A 325 14.90 -5.42 -11.05
N LYS A 326 14.14 -4.32 -11.12
CA LYS A 326 13.69 -3.54 -9.95
C LYS A 326 12.79 -4.33 -9.01
N LEU A 327 11.90 -5.17 -9.54
CA LEU A 327 11.02 -6.01 -8.71
C LEU A 327 11.81 -7.14 -8.05
N THR A 328 12.65 -7.85 -8.80
CA THR A 328 13.51 -8.92 -8.28
C THR A 328 14.39 -8.41 -7.15
N VAL A 329 15.06 -7.27 -7.33
CA VAL A 329 15.88 -6.65 -6.28
C VAL A 329 15.05 -6.31 -5.04
N LYS A 330 13.83 -5.80 -5.19
CA LYS A 330 12.94 -5.54 -4.05
C LYS A 330 12.56 -6.81 -3.30
N ILE A 331 12.37 -7.93 -3.99
CA ILE A 331 12.06 -9.23 -3.37
C ILE A 331 13.30 -9.72 -2.61
N VAL A 332 14.47 -9.75 -3.25
CA VAL A 332 15.75 -10.16 -2.64
C VAL A 332 16.03 -9.37 -1.36
N GLN A 333 15.92 -8.03 -1.42
CA GLN A 333 16.11 -7.17 -0.26
C GLN A 333 15.13 -7.50 0.87
N ARG A 334 13.85 -7.70 0.55
CA ARG A 334 12.83 -8.00 1.56
C ARG A 334 13.00 -9.40 2.14
N LEU A 335 13.41 -10.37 1.33
CA LEU A 335 13.69 -11.73 1.76
C LEU A 335 14.86 -11.76 2.75
N GLY A 336 15.93 -11.01 2.45
CA GLY A 336 17.04 -10.81 3.38
C GLY A 336 16.57 -10.24 4.72
N MET A 337 15.67 -9.26 4.68
CA MET A 337 15.08 -8.69 5.91
C MET A 337 14.15 -9.65 6.67
N VAL A 338 13.59 -10.68 6.02
CA VAL A 338 12.81 -11.73 6.70
C VAL A 338 13.74 -12.71 7.42
N PHE A 339 14.83 -13.12 6.76
CA PHE A 339 15.84 -13.99 7.36
C PHE A 339 16.54 -13.34 8.57
N LEU A 340 16.75 -12.02 8.54
CA LEU A 340 17.32 -11.30 9.67
C LEU A 340 16.27 -11.07 10.76
N ARG A 341 16.54 -11.53 11.99
CA ARG A 341 15.69 -11.15 13.13
C ARG A 341 15.79 -9.63 13.35
N PRO A 342 14.66 -8.93 13.49
CA PRO A 342 14.67 -7.50 13.80
C PRO A 342 15.30 -7.29 15.17
N LYS A 343 16.45 -6.59 15.22
CA LYS A 343 17.12 -6.21 16.47
C LYS A 343 16.68 -4.79 16.87
N ILE A 344 16.16 -4.64 18.08
CA ILE A 344 15.90 -3.33 18.67
C ILE A 344 17.22 -2.83 19.25
N ALA A 345 17.64 -1.63 18.83
CA ALA A 345 18.87 -1.04 19.34
C ALA A 345 18.71 -0.64 20.81
N LYS A 346 19.68 -0.99 21.67
CA LYS A 346 19.66 -0.70 23.12
C LYS A 346 19.57 0.80 23.45
N TRP A 347 20.10 1.65 22.58
CA TRP A 347 20.08 3.11 22.76
C TRP A 347 18.76 3.74 22.28
N ARG A 348 17.81 2.97 21.76
CA ARG A 348 16.53 3.49 21.33
C ARG A 348 15.83 4.13 22.52
N TYR A 349 15.39 5.36 22.32
CA TYR A 349 14.51 6.05 23.26
C TYR A 349 13.26 5.19 23.51
N ASP A 350 13.15 4.66 24.72
CA ASP A 350 11.95 4.03 25.24
C ASP A 350 11.23 5.05 26.10
N ASN A 351 10.03 5.46 25.69
CA ASN A 351 9.29 6.50 26.40
C ASN A 351 8.59 5.96 27.66
N GLY A 352 8.88 4.72 28.05
CA GLY A 352 8.20 3.99 29.11
C GLY A 352 6.76 3.67 28.69
N ASN A 353 6.30 2.45 28.93
CA ASN A 353 4.89 2.12 28.78
C ASN A 353 4.08 2.87 29.86
N ARG A 354 3.80 4.16 29.63
CA ARG A 354 2.73 4.89 30.30
C ARG A 354 1.41 4.31 29.80
N ASN A 355 1.11 3.09 30.23
CA ASN A 355 -0.20 2.49 30.04
C ASN A 355 -1.21 3.45 30.68
N LEU A 356 -2.21 3.89 29.90
CA LEU A 356 -3.34 4.68 30.39
C LEU A 356 -4.29 3.83 31.25
N ASN A 357 -3.75 2.96 32.10
CA ASN A 357 -4.48 2.33 33.17
C ASN A 357 -4.22 3.17 34.41
N LEU A 358 -5.00 4.23 34.52
CA LEU A 358 -5.21 4.90 35.78
C LEU A 358 -5.87 3.88 36.72
N GLU A 359 -5.26 3.72 37.89
CA GLU A 359 -5.69 2.89 39.03
C GLU A 359 -5.16 1.44 39.07
N ASN A 360 -4.36 1.20 40.12
CA ASN A 360 -3.84 -0.07 40.64
C ASN A 360 -2.74 -0.77 39.82
N ASP A 361 -1.48 -0.52 40.19
CA ASP A 361 -0.61 -1.58 40.76
C ASP A 361 0.86 -1.12 40.91
N PHE A 362 1.20 -0.65 42.10
CA PHE A 362 2.59 -0.61 42.58
C PHE A 362 3.25 -2.00 42.60
N THR A 363 2.46 -3.07 42.48
CA THR A 363 2.90 -4.47 42.46
C THR A 363 3.45 -4.92 41.10
N LYS A 364 3.13 -4.26 39.98
CA LYS A 364 3.69 -4.62 38.67
C LYS A 364 5.16 -4.23 38.46
N CYS A 365 5.68 -3.27 39.24
CA CYS A 365 7.08 -2.90 39.14
C CYS A 365 8.05 -4.04 39.48
N ARG A 366 7.63 -5.06 40.25
CA ARG A 366 8.51 -6.18 40.63
C ARG A 366 8.53 -7.32 39.59
N GLU A 367 7.44 -7.54 38.86
CA GLU A 367 7.42 -8.52 37.77
C GLU A 367 8.20 -8.04 36.54
N LEU A 368 8.22 -6.73 36.28
CA LEU A 368 9.04 -6.16 35.20
C LEU A 368 10.54 -6.39 35.43
N SER A 369 11.01 -6.36 36.68
CA SER A 369 12.42 -6.64 37.00
C SER A 369 12.81 -8.10 36.71
N ILE A 370 11.87 -9.04 36.85
CA ILE A 370 12.15 -10.47 36.60
C ILE A 370 12.10 -10.77 35.10
N LEU A 371 11.18 -10.15 34.35
CA LEU A 371 11.14 -10.29 32.89
C LEU A 371 12.34 -9.65 32.18
N GLU A 372 12.92 -8.58 32.73
CA GLU A 372 14.16 -8.04 32.20
C GLU A 372 15.29 -9.07 32.34
N VAL A 373 15.39 -9.78 33.46
CA VAL A 373 16.42 -10.81 33.70
C VAL A 373 16.25 -12.04 32.79
N GLU A 374 15.03 -12.46 32.49
CA GLU A 374 14.79 -13.57 31.55
C GLU A 374 15.04 -13.18 30.08
N SER A 375 14.95 -11.89 29.73
CA SER A 375 15.24 -11.43 28.36
C SER A 375 16.73 -11.42 27.97
N PHE A 376 17.64 -11.64 28.93
CA PHE A 376 19.11 -11.71 28.68
C PHE A 376 19.59 -13.02 28.07
N ALA A 377 18.73 -14.03 27.92
CA ALA A 377 19.02 -15.08 26.97
C ALA A 377 18.97 -14.46 25.58
N ASP A 378 20.10 -13.95 25.09
CA ASP A 378 20.40 -13.87 23.66
C ASP A 378 20.15 -15.29 23.15
N GLU A 379 18.91 -15.60 22.79
CA GLU A 379 18.56 -16.82 22.11
C GLU A 379 19.55 -16.90 20.96
N VAL A 380 20.40 -17.93 21.00
CA VAL A 380 21.45 -18.15 20.00
C VAL A 380 20.73 -18.37 18.68
N TYR A 381 20.41 -17.28 18.01
CA TYR A 381 19.73 -17.31 16.74
C TYR A 381 20.82 -17.54 15.70
N GLU A 382 20.90 -18.78 15.25
CA GLU A 382 21.72 -19.12 14.10
C GLU A 382 21.12 -18.43 12.87
N VAL A 383 21.86 -17.44 12.36
CA VAL A 383 21.50 -16.78 11.12
C VAL A 383 21.69 -17.80 9.99
N PRO A 384 20.72 -17.97 9.09
CA PRO A 384 20.86 -18.81 7.90
C PRO A 384 21.88 -18.19 6.94
N TYR A 385 23.18 -18.43 7.20
CA TYR A 385 24.29 -17.79 6.51
C TYR A 385 24.34 -18.14 5.02
N ALA A 386 23.96 -19.36 4.65
CA ALA A 386 23.97 -19.81 3.26
C ALA A 386 22.95 -19.03 2.42
N GLU A 387 21.74 -18.86 2.95
CA GLU A 387 20.62 -18.14 2.35
C GLU A 387 20.92 -16.65 2.25
N VAL A 388 21.46 -16.06 3.33
CA VAL A 388 21.89 -14.65 3.35
C VAL A 388 23.04 -14.42 2.36
N ARG A 389 24.02 -15.33 2.29
CA ARG A 389 25.12 -15.25 1.33
C ARG A 389 24.60 -15.33 -0.10
N LEU A 390 23.69 -16.24 -0.40
CA LEU A 390 23.06 -16.35 -1.72
C LEU A 390 22.33 -15.05 -2.09
N LEU A 391 21.59 -14.46 -1.15
CA LEU A 391 20.92 -13.18 -1.36
C LEU A 391 21.90 -12.02 -1.59
N LEU A 392 23.01 -11.98 -0.86
CA LEU A 392 24.07 -10.99 -1.09
C LEU A 392 24.73 -11.20 -2.45
N THR A 393 25.01 -12.43 -2.86
CA THR A 393 25.53 -12.74 -4.20
C THR A 393 24.55 -12.30 -5.28
N LEU A 394 23.26 -12.63 -5.14
CA LEU A 394 22.21 -12.14 -6.03
C LEU A 394 22.24 -10.60 -6.07
N PHE A 395 22.21 -9.93 -4.92
CA PHE A 395 22.20 -8.48 -4.86
C PHE A 395 23.45 -7.82 -5.51
N CYS A 396 24.64 -8.35 -5.23
CA CYS A 396 25.90 -7.88 -5.83
C CYS A 396 25.94 -8.06 -7.36
N LEU A 397 25.47 -9.21 -7.86
CA LEU A 397 25.36 -9.45 -9.30
C LEU A 397 24.45 -8.43 -10.00
N HIS A 398 23.46 -7.89 -9.29
CA HIS A 398 22.58 -6.85 -9.82
C HIS A 398 23.23 -5.46 -9.73
N ILE A 399 23.90 -5.11 -8.62
CA ILE A 399 24.55 -3.80 -8.45
C ILE A 399 25.71 -3.60 -9.42
N GLN A 400 26.65 -4.54 -9.50
CA GLN A 400 27.83 -4.43 -10.36
C GLN A 400 27.49 -4.24 -11.85
N LYS A 401 26.27 -4.58 -12.24
CA LYS A 401 25.80 -4.46 -13.62
C LYS A 401 25.04 -3.16 -13.87
N VAL A 402 24.32 -2.65 -12.87
CA VAL A 402 23.72 -1.30 -12.93
C VAL A 402 24.79 -0.21 -13.01
N GLU A 403 26.00 -0.45 -12.49
CA GLU A 403 27.13 0.48 -12.65
C GLU A 403 27.82 0.40 -14.04
N LYS A 404 27.56 -0.66 -14.83
CA LYS A 404 28.13 -0.83 -16.18
C LYS A 404 27.21 -0.29 -17.29
N GLU A 405 25.91 -0.21 -17.03
CA GLU A 405 24.91 0.47 -17.87
C GLU A 405 24.92 1.97 -17.59
#